data_AF-A0A972QLY1-F1
#
_entry.id   AF-A0A972QLY1-F1
#
_cell.length_a   1.000
_cell.length_b   1.000
_cell.length_c   1.000
_cell.angle_alpha   90.00
_cell.angle_beta   90.00
_cell.angle_gamma   90.00
#
_symmetry.space_group_name_H-M   'P 1'
#
loop_
_entity.id
_entity.type
_entity.pdbx_description
1 polymer ?
#
loop_
_entity_poly.entity_id
_entity_poly.type
_entity_poly.pdbx_seq_one_letter_code
_entity_poly.pdbx_strand_id
1 'polypeptide(L)' 'QPDDVFKVPGQGMPSLRTHHKRGDLYVKVIVKVPGKLNQQQRKLLHDLAKTEGLEISSKRKKSKPLWKKIIK' A
#
# COMPACT_ATOMS: atom_id res chain seq x y z
N GLN A 1 -3.28 -2.10 -9.49
CA GLN A 1 -4.00 -1.46 -8.38
C GLN A 1 -3.92 -2.37 -7.15
N PRO A 2 -4.00 -1.83 -5.92
CA PRO A 2 -4.18 -2.67 -4.73
C PRO A 2 -5.48 -3.47 -4.84
N ASP A 3 -5.48 -4.69 -4.29
CA ASP A 3 -6.59 -5.64 -4.33
C ASP A 3 -6.93 -6.24 -5.72
N ASP A 4 -6.16 -5.91 -6.76
CA ASP A 4 -6.30 -6.55 -8.07
C ASP A 4 -6.10 -8.06 -7.95
N VAL A 5 -6.95 -8.80 -8.68
CA VAL A 5 -6.90 -10.25 -8.75
C VAL A 5 -6.51 -10.68 -10.16
N PHE A 6 -5.39 -11.39 -10.26
CA PHE A 6 -4.89 -11.94 -11.51
C PHE A 6 -5.21 -13.42 -11.61
N LYS A 7 -5.64 -13.87 -12.78
CA LYS A 7 -5.87 -15.28 -13.09
C LYS A 7 -4.64 -15.85 -13.78
N VAL A 8 -4.07 -16.91 -13.21
CA VAL A 8 -2.98 -17.69 -13.81
C VAL A 8 -3.55 -19.04 -14.25
N PRO A 9 -3.87 -19.21 -15.56
CA PRO A 9 -4.56 -20.38 -16.04
C PRO A 9 -3.70 -21.65 -15.92
N GLY A 10 -4.33 -22.78 -15.55
CA GLY A 10 -3.67 -24.09 -15.44
C GLY A 10 -2.71 -24.26 -14.26
N GLN A 11 -2.44 -23.21 -13.49
CA GLN A 11 -1.58 -23.24 -12.29
C GLN A 11 -2.35 -23.54 -11.00
N GLY A 12 -3.64 -23.84 -11.09
CA GLY A 12 -4.45 -24.28 -9.96
C GLY A 12 -4.23 -25.76 -9.62
N MET A 13 -5.08 -26.27 -8.73
CA MET A 13 -5.02 -27.65 -8.26
C MET A 13 -5.34 -28.65 -9.38
N PRO A 14 -4.66 -29.81 -9.46
CA PRO A 14 -5.04 -30.88 -10.36
C PRO A 14 -6.42 -31.44 -10.00
N SER A 15 -7.19 -31.84 -11.01
CA SER A 15 -8.51 -32.43 -10.82
C SER A 15 -8.38 -33.88 -10.33
N LEU A 16 -9.13 -34.22 -9.28
CA LEU A 16 -9.19 -35.59 -8.75
C LEU A 16 -9.96 -36.54 -9.67
N ARG A 17 -10.83 -36.02 -10.55
CA ARG A 17 -11.65 -36.82 -11.48
C ARG A 17 -10.99 -37.00 -12.84
N THR A 18 -10.22 -36.02 -13.30
CA THR A 18 -9.60 -36.02 -14.62
C THR A 18 -8.12 -35.72 -14.51
N HIS A 19 -7.29 -36.76 -14.68
CA HIS A 19 -5.84 -36.73 -14.42
C HIS A 19 -5.09 -35.62 -15.17
N HIS A 20 -5.58 -35.22 -16.36
CA HIS A 20 -4.93 -34.20 -17.20
C HIS A 20 -5.45 -32.78 -17.00
N LYS A 21 -6.49 -32.57 -16.17
CA LYS A 21 -7.10 -31.24 -15.99
C LYS A 21 -6.57 -30.57 -14.74
N ARG A 22 -6.18 -29.29 -14.86
CA ARG A 22 -5.84 -28.42 -13.73
C ARG A 22 -6.80 -27.23 -13.67
N GLY A 23 -7.05 -26.75 -12.46
CA GLY A 23 -7.76 -25.49 -12.25
C GLY A 23 -6.87 -24.28 -12.53
N ASP A 24 -7.39 -23.10 -12.20
CA ASP A 24 -6.67 -21.83 -12.35
C ASP A 24 -6.29 -21.27 -10.98
N LEU A 25 -5.15 -20.60 -10.90
CA LEU A 25 -4.68 -19.92 -9.69
C LEU A 25 -5.13 -18.46 -9.73
N TYR A 26 -5.75 -17.99 -8.65
CA TYR A 26 -6.10 -16.58 -8.47
C TYR A 26 -5.12 -15.92 -7.51
N VAL A 27 -4.43 -14.89 -7.96
CA VAL A 27 -3.42 -14.16 -7.18
C VAL A 27 -3.98 -12.78 -6.83
N LYS A 28 -4.06 -12.47 -5.53
CA LYS A 28 -4.47 -11.16 -5.03
C LYS A 28 -3.25 -10.31 -4.70
N VAL A 29 -3.15 -9.11 -5.28
CA VAL A 29 -2.04 -8.18 -5.00
C VAL A 29 -2.36 -7.34 -3.78
N ILE A 30 -1.49 -7.45 -2.76
CA ILE A 30 -1.60 -6.69 -1.52
C ILE A 30 -0.45 -5.68 -1.48
N VAL A 31 -0.79 -4.39 -1.60
CA VAL A 31 0.19 -3.30 -1.50
C VAL A 31 0.34 -2.89 -0.03
N LYS A 32 1.55 -3.04 0.51
CA LYS A 32 1.88 -2.61 1.88
C LYS A 32 2.49 -1.21 1.87
N VAL A 33 1.79 -0.23 2.44
CA VAL A 33 2.31 1.14 2.60
C VAL A 33 3.12 1.24 3.89
N PRO A 34 4.40 1.67 3.85
CA PRO A 34 5.25 1.78 5.03
C PRO A 34 4.76 2.90 5.98
N GLY A 35 4.61 2.59 7.26
CA GLY A 35 4.13 3.55 8.28
C GLY A 35 5.18 4.53 8.79
N LYS A 36 6.47 4.22 8.65
CA LYS A 36 7.59 5.09 9.04
C LYS A 36 8.54 5.22 7.86
N LEU A 37 8.85 6.46 7.49
CA LEU A 37 9.73 6.80 6.38
C LEU A 37 10.92 7.60 6.87
N ASN A 38 12.11 7.30 6.34
CA ASN A 38 13.30 8.11 6.52
C ASN A 38 13.24 9.40 5.66
N GLN A 39 14.20 10.31 5.84
CA GLN A 39 14.19 11.61 5.15
C GLN A 39 14.31 11.49 3.62
N GLN A 40 15.13 10.56 3.13
CA GLN A 40 15.32 10.33 1.69
C GLN A 40 14.06 9.75 1.03
N GLN A 41 13.44 8.75 1.65
CA GLN A 41 12.19 8.13 1.18
C GLN A 41 11.05 9.16 1.12
N ARG A 42 10.93 10.04 2.12
CA ARG A 42 9.96 11.14 2.08
C ARG A 42 10.22 12.08 0.91
N LYS A 43 11.48 12.46 0.67
CA LYS A 43 11.84 13.32 -0.45
C LYS A 43 11.42 12.70 -1.79
N LEU A 44 11.73 11.43 -2.02
CA LEU A 44 11.35 10.72 -3.24
C LEU A 44 9.82 10.68 -3.45
N LEU A 45 9.05 10.43 -2.40
CA LEU A 45 7.59 10.47 -2.49
C LEU A 45 7.04 11.88 -2.76
N HIS A 46 7.67 12.92 -2.20
CA HIS A 46 7.31 14.31 -2.51
C HIS A 46 7.62 14.67 -3.95
N ASP A 47 8.76 14.25 -4.48
CA ASP A 47 9.13 14.53 -5.87
C ASP A 47 8.23 13.75 -6.84
N LEU A 48 7.87 12.50 -6.53
CA LEU A 48 6.84 11.73 -7.26
C LEU A 48 5.49 12.47 -7.28
N ALA A 49 5.02 12.91 -6.12
CA ALA A 49 3.75 13.63 -6.02
C ALA A 49 3.73 14.93 -6.85
N LYS A 50 4.86 15.65 -6.93
CA LYS A 50 4.98 16.82 -7.83
C LYS A 50 4.83 16.44 -9.29
N THR A 51 5.47 15.34 -9.73
CA THR A 51 5.36 14.88 -11.13
C THR A 51 3.96 14.40 -11.47
N GLU A 52 3.23 13.86 -10.50
CA GLU A 52 1.85 13.40 -10.65
C GLU A 52 0.81 14.55 -10.48
N GLY A 53 1.26 15.78 -10.21
CA GLY A 53 0.37 16.93 -10.00
C GLY A 53 -0.49 16.84 -8.74
N LEU A 54 -0.07 16.02 -7.75
CA LEU A 54 -0.81 15.81 -6.51
C LEU A 54 -0.53 16.93 -5.51
N GLU A 55 -1.57 17.65 -5.11
CA GLU A 55 -1.50 18.67 -4.06
C GLU A 55 -1.36 18.04 -2.67
N ILE A 56 -0.18 18.17 -2.09
CA ILE A 56 0.12 17.63 -0.75
C ILE A 56 -0.34 18.66 0.30
N SER A 57 -1.52 18.45 0.86
CA SER A 57 -2.03 19.25 1.98
C SER A 57 -1.09 19.16 3.19
N SER A 58 -0.34 20.24 3.43
CA SER A 58 0.62 20.36 4.52
C SER A 58 -0.03 20.98 5.76
N LYS A 59 -0.95 20.30 6.45
CA LYS A 59 -1.39 20.78 7.78
C LYS A 59 -2.11 19.71 8.63
N ARG A 60 -1.37 19.14 9.58
CA ARG A 60 -1.85 19.04 10.97
C ARG A 60 -0.92 19.90 11.81
N LYS A 61 -1.31 21.16 12.08
CA LYS A 61 -0.70 21.96 13.15
C LYS A 61 -0.83 21.15 14.44
N LYS A 62 0.28 20.65 14.98
CA LYS A 62 0.31 20.10 16.34
C LYS A 62 -0.03 21.26 17.29
N SER A 63 -1.25 21.28 17.79
CA SER A 63 -1.66 22.14 18.89
C SER A 63 -0.73 21.87 20.07
N LYS A 64 -0.25 22.95 20.72
CA LYS A 64 0.68 22.85 21.85
C LYS A 64 0.09 21.91 22.92
N PRO A 65 0.90 21.03 23.54
CA PRO A 65 0.39 20.11 24.53
C PRO A 65 -0.18 20.83 25.75
N LEU A 66 -1.41 20.46 26.15
CA LEU A 66 -2.20 21.11 27.20
C LEU A 66 -1.52 21.16 28.58
N TRP A 67 -0.56 20.28 28.85
CA TRP A 67 0.15 20.21 30.12
C TRP A 67 1.18 21.33 30.34
N LYS A 68 1.59 22.07 29.30
CA LYS A 68 2.47 23.25 29.46
C LYS A 68 1.80 24.45 30.15
N LYS A 69 0.48 24.41 30.37
CA LYS A 69 -0.26 25.45 31.11
C LYS A 69 -0.34 25.23 32.63
N ILE A 70 0.06 24.05 33.13
CA ILE A 70 -0.16 23.66 34.54
C ILE A 70 1.11 23.87 35.41
N ILE A 71 2.25 24.19 34.80
CA ILE A 71 3.53 24.37 35.51
C ILE A 71 3.96 25.86 35.53
N LYS A 72 3.03 26.79 35.76
CA LYS A 72 3.36 28.20 36.03
C LYS A 72 2.57 28.71 37.22
#